data_AF-A0A931U518-F1
#
_entry.id   AF-A0A931U518-F1
#
_cell.length_a   1.000
_cell.length_b   1.000
_cell.length_c   1.000
_cell.angle_alpha   90.00
_cell.angle_beta   90.00
_cell.angle_gamma   90.00
#
_symmetry.space_group_name_H-M   'P 1'
#
loop_
_entity.id
_entity.type
_entity.pdbx_description
1 polymer ?
#
loop_
_entity_poly.entity_id
_entity_poly.type
_entity_poly.pdbx_seq_one_letter_code
_entity_poly.pdbx_strand_id
1 'polypeptide(L)'
;VIGAGAAGLAAAQQLHGIPLSFCNTLDLDAAWACVNEFSAPAAAIVKHTNPCGLACAGELVGAYRKAHAGDPLSAYGGAVGLNRAVDEATAREIAETFYEDVIAPGYSEAALTLLRKKKNLRILALPQTEEQINRGFAQRCRLDVKRVAGGFLVQTCDEHPLGEEPRRVVSQRQPTLDELTDLVFAWKAVKHVRSNAIVIARGLAVVGVGAGQMSRVDAVELAVRKAGDRAVGGVLASDAFFPKPDGVEAAVKAGITAVIQPGGSIRDDEILRAVNKHHRAMIFTGHRHFKH
;
A
#
# COMPACT_ATOMS: atom_id res chain seq x y z
N VAL A 1 18.59 7.16 -13.31
CA VAL A 1 17.58 6.59 -14.23
C VAL A 1 18.02 6.88 -15.65
N ILE A 2 17.99 5.90 -16.56
CA ILE A 2 18.27 6.15 -17.99
C ILE A 2 16.95 6.60 -18.64
N GLY A 3 16.96 7.78 -19.25
CA GLY A 3 15.77 8.46 -19.78
C GLY A 3 15.36 9.65 -18.91
N ALA A 4 15.16 10.82 -19.55
CA ALA A 4 14.59 12.01 -18.93
C ALA A 4 13.07 11.99 -19.16
N GLY A 5 12.30 11.75 -18.11
CA GLY A 5 10.85 11.84 -18.14
C GLY A 5 10.40 13.22 -17.66
N ALA A 6 9.32 13.76 -18.24
CA ALA A 6 8.68 14.98 -17.74
C ALA A 6 7.84 14.76 -16.45
N ALA A 7 7.73 13.51 -15.99
CA ALA A 7 6.95 13.10 -14.83
C ALA A 7 7.52 11.84 -14.16
N GLY A 8 7.00 11.50 -12.98
CA GLY A 8 7.39 10.33 -12.21
C GLY A 8 8.76 10.48 -11.53
N LEU A 9 9.29 9.39 -10.96
CA LEU A 9 10.53 9.44 -10.18
C LEU A 9 11.73 9.95 -10.99
N ALA A 10 11.74 9.77 -12.32
CA ALA A 10 12.79 10.29 -13.19
C ALA A 10 12.86 11.83 -13.20
N ALA A 11 11.75 12.51 -12.87
CA ALA A 11 11.66 13.97 -12.76
C ALA A 11 11.87 14.47 -11.31
N ALA A 12 12.09 13.58 -10.34
CA ALA A 12 12.24 13.96 -8.95
C ALA A 12 13.56 14.70 -8.71
N GLN A 13 13.49 15.79 -7.95
CA GLN A 13 14.64 16.58 -7.55
C GLN A 13 15.18 16.08 -6.21
N GLN A 14 16.44 15.67 -6.17
CA GLN A 14 17.12 15.36 -4.91
C GLN A 14 17.58 16.66 -4.23
N LEU A 15 16.98 16.98 -3.07
CA LEU A 15 17.20 18.20 -2.30
C LEU A 15 18.30 18.06 -1.22
N HIS A 16 18.66 16.82 -0.86
CA HIS A 16 19.65 16.48 0.16
C HIS A 16 20.07 15.00 0.06
N GLY A 17 21.14 14.65 0.77
CA GLY A 17 21.59 13.28 0.98
C GLY A 17 22.64 12.81 -0.02
N ILE A 18 23.12 11.58 0.20
CA ILE A 18 24.08 10.93 -0.68
C ILE A 18 23.39 10.43 -1.97
N PRO A 19 24.11 10.07 -3.04
CA PRO A 19 23.49 9.59 -4.28
C PRO A 19 22.54 8.40 -4.09
N LEU A 20 21.50 8.35 -4.91
CA LEU A 20 20.54 7.25 -4.94
C LEU A 20 21.19 5.97 -5.44
N SER A 21 20.97 4.86 -4.73
CA SER A 21 21.26 3.54 -5.27
C SER A 21 20.14 3.07 -6.22
N PHE A 22 20.42 1.98 -6.92
CA PHE A 22 19.40 1.28 -7.71
C PHE A 22 18.20 0.85 -6.85
N CYS A 23 18.45 0.31 -5.65
CA CYS A 23 17.39 -0.15 -4.75
C CYS A 23 16.59 1.01 -4.18
N ASN A 24 17.25 2.12 -3.82
CA ASN A 24 16.56 3.34 -3.36
C ASN A 24 15.59 3.85 -4.43
N THR A 25 16.02 3.83 -5.69
CA THR A 25 15.17 4.25 -6.82
C THR A 25 13.91 3.38 -6.91
N LEU A 26 14.04 2.05 -6.77
CA LEU A 26 12.87 1.15 -6.80
C LEU A 26 11.94 1.35 -5.60
N ASP A 27 12.49 1.51 -4.41
CA ASP A 27 11.70 1.66 -3.19
C ASP A 27 10.98 3.02 -3.14
N LEU A 28 11.62 4.09 -3.64
CA LEU A 28 11.00 5.41 -3.78
C LEU A 28 9.87 5.41 -4.82
N ASP A 29 10.05 4.74 -5.96
CA ASP A 29 9.01 4.63 -6.98
C ASP A 29 7.79 3.87 -6.43
N ALA A 30 8.02 2.77 -5.72
CA ALA A 30 6.97 2.02 -5.05
C ALA A 30 6.27 2.83 -3.95
N ALA A 31 7.02 3.55 -3.11
CA ALA A 31 6.46 4.39 -2.05
C ALA A 31 5.60 5.53 -2.62
N TRP A 32 6.09 6.17 -3.69
CA TRP A 32 5.37 7.20 -4.43
C TRP A 32 4.10 6.64 -5.07
N ALA A 33 4.18 5.49 -5.73
CA ALA A 33 3.03 4.85 -6.35
C ALA A 33 1.93 4.52 -5.33
N CYS A 34 2.30 4.04 -4.14
CA CYS A 34 1.36 3.73 -3.06
C CYS A 34 0.55 4.94 -2.61
N VAL A 35 1.22 6.05 -2.25
CA VAL A 35 0.52 7.23 -1.71
C VAL A 35 -0.33 7.96 -2.75
N ASN A 36 0.00 7.79 -4.04
CA ASN A 36 -0.75 8.36 -5.15
C ASN A 36 -2.07 7.62 -5.46
N GLU A 37 -2.42 6.54 -4.76
CA GLU A 37 -3.77 5.92 -4.84
C GLU A 37 -4.83 6.70 -4.05
N PHE A 38 -4.40 7.65 -3.22
CA PHE A 38 -5.23 8.29 -2.21
C PHE A 38 -5.28 9.80 -2.41
N SER A 39 -6.50 10.35 -2.38
CA SER A 39 -6.73 11.78 -2.35
C SER A 39 -6.59 12.35 -0.94
N ALA A 40 -6.89 11.60 0.12
CA ALA A 40 -6.64 12.03 1.51
C ALA A 40 -5.13 12.08 1.83
N PRO A 41 -4.67 12.86 2.83
CA PRO A 41 -3.29 12.80 3.31
C PRO A 41 -2.86 11.36 3.63
N ALA A 42 -1.82 10.90 2.95
CA ALA A 42 -1.36 9.53 2.98
C ALA A 42 0.16 9.44 3.12
N ALA A 43 0.60 8.43 3.86
CA ALA A 43 2.00 8.08 4.03
C ALA A 43 2.20 6.59 3.78
N ALA A 44 3.24 6.24 3.03
CA ALA A 44 3.67 4.85 2.79
C ALA A 44 5.11 4.69 3.28
N ILE A 45 5.42 3.54 3.85
CA ILE A 45 6.77 3.11 4.18
C ILE A 45 7.01 1.81 3.44
N VAL A 46 7.98 1.83 2.54
CA VAL A 46 8.31 0.71 1.67
C VAL A 46 9.69 0.18 2.02
N LYS A 47 9.83 -1.14 1.94
CA LYS A 47 11.11 -1.81 1.99
C LYS A 47 11.12 -2.95 1.00
N HIS A 48 12.13 -2.98 0.12
CA HIS A 48 12.25 -4.00 -0.93
C HIS A 48 10.98 -4.08 -1.81
N THR A 49 10.49 -2.92 -2.24
CA THR A 49 9.31 -2.70 -3.08
C THR A 49 7.96 -3.10 -2.50
N ASN A 50 7.91 -3.50 -1.23
CA ASN A 50 6.66 -3.85 -0.54
C ASN A 50 6.36 -2.82 0.56
N PRO A 51 5.10 -2.31 0.65
CA PRO A 51 4.72 -1.44 1.75
C PRO A 51 4.65 -2.24 3.05
N CYS A 52 5.53 -1.94 4.00
CA CYS A 52 5.42 -2.46 5.37
C CYS A 52 4.50 -1.59 6.24
N GLY A 53 4.30 -0.33 5.84
CA GLY A 53 3.34 0.58 6.44
C GLY A 53 2.66 1.43 5.37
N LEU A 54 1.36 1.67 5.51
CA LEU A 54 0.60 2.58 4.66
C LEU A 54 -0.62 3.05 5.46
N ALA A 55 -0.92 4.34 5.43
CA ALA A 55 -2.10 4.86 6.10
C ALA A 55 -2.59 6.18 5.51
N CYS A 56 -3.87 6.48 5.75
CA CYS A 56 -4.49 7.79 5.53
C CYS A 56 -4.97 8.40 6.86
N ALA A 57 -5.00 9.73 6.92
CA ALA A 57 -5.55 10.48 8.04
C ALA A 57 -6.04 11.86 7.59
N GLY A 58 -6.59 12.65 8.51
CA GLY A 58 -6.95 14.05 8.24
C GLY A 58 -5.73 14.96 8.04
N GLU A 59 -4.59 14.60 8.62
CA GLU A 59 -3.34 15.36 8.56
C GLU A 59 -2.16 14.44 8.22
N LEU A 60 -1.15 14.98 7.53
CA LEU A 60 -0.01 14.19 7.04
C LEU A 60 0.77 13.52 8.18
N VAL A 61 0.98 14.24 9.29
CA VAL A 61 1.65 13.70 10.48
C VAL A 61 0.88 12.51 11.08
N GLY A 62 -0.44 12.56 11.06
CA GLY A 62 -1.30 11.46 11.52
C GLY A 62 -1.21 10.25 10.61
N ALA A 63 -1.16 10.47 9.30
CA ALA A 63 -0.97 9.41 8.32
C ALA A 63 0.40 8.74 8.48
N TYR A 64 1.47 9.54 8.65
CA TYR A 64 2.82 9.03 8.91
C TYR A 64 2.87 8.15 10.17
N ARG A 65 2.37 8.65 11.31
CA ARG A 65 2.39 7.90 12.59
C ARG A 65 1.68 6.55 12.46
N LYS A 66 0.50 6.54 11.83
CA LYS A 66 -0.25 5.31 11.59
C LYS A 66 0.49 4.35 10.65
N ALA A 67 1.10 4.86 9.58
CA ALA A 67 1.88 4.04 8.65
C ALA A 67 3.10 3.41 9.35
N HIS A 68 3.84 4.19 10.14
CA HIS A 68 4.98 3.72 10.92
C HIS A 68 4.57 2.64 11.94
N ALA A 69 3.44 2.83 12.63
CA ALA A 69 2.89 1.86 13.57
C ALA A 69 2.45 0.53 12.92
N GLY A 70 2.35 0.47 11.59
CA GLY A 70 2.01 -0.76 10.85
C GLY A 70 3.00 -1.88 11.12
N ASP A 71 4.29 -1.61 10.90
CA ASP A 71 5.41 -2.53 11.18
C ASP A 71 6.70 -1.72 11.48
N PRO A 72 6.88 -1.21 12.71
CA PRO A 72 8.02 -0.37 13.08
C PRO A 72 9.38 -1.05 12.85
N LEU A 73 9.44 -2.36 13.05
CA LEU A 73 10.67 -3.15 12.87
C LEU A 73 11.09 -3.16 11.39
N SER A 74 10.14 -3.41 10.49
CA SER A 74 10.43 -3.39 9.05
C SER A 74 10.55 -1.97 8.49
N ALA A 75 9.98 -0.95 9.12
CA ALA A 75 10.10 0.44 8.72
C ALA A 75 11.54 0.98 8.81
N TYR A 76 12.35 0.44 9.73
CA TYR A 76 13.75 0.87 9.89
C TYR A 76 14.56 0.65 8.61
N GLY A 77 15.14 1.73 8.08
CA GLY A 77 15.87 1.75 6.80
C GLY A 77 14.98 1.64 5.57
N GLY A 78 13.68 1.93 5.68
CA GLY A 78 12.77 1.98 4.54
C GLY A 78 12.84 3.30 3.75
N ALA A 79 12.06 3.35 2.68
CA ALA A 79 11.74 4.56 1.93
C ALA A 79 10.35 5.07 2.31
N VAL A 80 10.24 6.37 2.62
CA VAL A 80 8.98 7.02 2.99
C VAL A 80 8.41 7.77 1.79
N GLY A 81 7.16 7.50 1.42
CA GLY A 81 6.40 8.25 0.44
C GLY A 81 5.29 9.04 1.12
N LEU A 82 5.06 10.28 0.69
CA LEU A 82 4.05 11.19 1.24
C LEU A 82 3.34 11.87 0.06
N ASN A 83 2.01 11.99 0.08
CA ASN A 83 1.25 12.65 -1.02
C ASN A 83 0.89 14.13 -0.71
N ARG A 84 1.53 14.72 0.30
CA ARG A 84 1.38 16.14 0.67
C ARG A 84 2.75 16.73 0.97
N ALA A 85 2.84 18.06 0.89
CA ALA A 85 4.05 18.76 1.28
C ALA A 85 4.37 18.48 2.76
N VAL A 86 5.63 18.21 3.06
CA VAL A 86 6.06 17.85 4.42
C VAL A 86 6.19 19.11 5.27
N ASP A 87 5.37 19.19 6.31
CA ASP A 87 5.44 20.23 7.33
C ASP A 87 6.45 19.87 8.44
N GLU A 88 6.71 20.83 9.33
CA GLU A 88 7.66 20.64 10.42
C GLU A 88 7.25 19.50 11.37
N ALA A 89 5.94 19.37 11.65
CA ALA A 89 5.42 18.33 12.54
C ALA A 89 5.67 16.92 11.99
N THR A 90 5.39 16.70 10.71
CA THR A 90 5.68 15.44 10.02
C THR A 90 7.18 15.17 9.94
N ALA A 91 7.98 16.20 9.64
CA ALA A 91 9.43 16.07 9.56
C ALA A 91 10.08 15.68 10.90
N ARG A 92 9.58 16.21 12.02
CA ARG A 92 10.03 15.83 13.37
C ARG A 92 9.89 14.34 13.60
N GLU A 93 8.70 13.79 13.33
CA GLU A 93 8.40 12.36 13.51
C GLU A 93 9.25 11.48 12.59
N ILE A 94 9.39 11.85 11.31
CA ILE A 94 10.25 11.13 10.36
C ILE A 94 11.71 11.07 10.87
N ALA A 95 12.20 12.15 11.46
CA ALA A 95 13.58 12.22 11.93
C ALA A 95 13.88 11.37 13.19
N GLU A 96 12.86 10.88 13.89
CA GLU A 96 13.03 9.97 15.03
C GLU A 96 13.46 8.58 14.59
N THR A 97 13.10 8.18 13.38
CA THR A 97 13.45 6.88 12.79
C THR A 97 14.59 7.02 11.78
N PHE A 98 15.37 5.96 11.63
CA PHE A 98 16.31 5.87 10.51
C PHE A 98 15.57 5.43 9.23
N TYR A 99 15.56 6.30 8.22
CA TYR A 99 15.12 5.99 6.87
C TYR A 99 16.25 6.25 5.88
N GLU A 100 16.24 5.52 4.76
CA GLU A 100 17.19 5.79 3.68
C GLU A 100 16.74 6.96 2.81
N ASP A 101 15.44 7.02 2.53
CA ASP A 101 14.87 7.93 1.54
C ASP A 101 13.50 8.48 1.97
N VAL A 102 13.20 9.73 1.60
CA VAL A 102 11.87 10.35 1.73
C VAL A 102 11.52 11.04 0.42
N ILE A 103 10.31 10.81 -0.10
CA ILE A 103 9.75 11.48 -1.28
C ILE A 103 8.39 12.12 -0.97
N ALA A 104 8.21 13.36 -1.42
CA ALA A 104 6.98 14.13 -1.26
C ALA A 104 6.80 15.13 -2.42
N PRO A 105 5.60 15.72 -2.62
CA PRO A 105 5.41 16.82 -3.54
C PRO A 105 6.28 18.05 -3.24
N GLY A 106 6.64 18.24 -1.97
CA GLY A 106 7.43 19.38 -1.52
C GLY A 106 7.64 19.35 -0.01
N TYR A 107 8.32 20.37 0.51
CA TYR A 107 8.67 20.48 1.92
C TYR A 107 8.63 21.94 2.33
N SER A 108 8.20 22.20 3.56
CA SER A 108 8.42 23.50 4.20
C SER A 108 9.91 23.73 4.51
N GLU A 109 10.34 24.98 4.63
CA GLU A 109 11.72 25.33 5.01
C GLU A 109 12.10 24.74 6.37
N ALA A 110 11.18 24.75 7.32
CA ALA A 110 11.38 24.14 8.64
C ALA A 110 11.57 22.62 8.56
N ALA A 111 10.77 21.94 7.73
CA ALA A 111 10.91 20.50 7.47
C ALA A 111 12.26 20.16 6.84
N LEU A 112 12.67 20.88 5.78
CA LEU A 112 13.97 20.66 5.12
C LEU A 112 15.13 20.89 6.07
N THR A 113 15.10 21.99 6.83
CA THR A 113 16.14 22.31 7.81
C THR A 113 16.30 21.20 8.84
N LEU A 114 15.20 20.62 9.30
CA LEU A 114 15.21 19.52 10.25
C LEU A 114 15.75 18.22 9.63
N LEU A 115 15.20 17.79 8.49
CA LEU A 115 15.57 16.53 7.86
C LEU A 115 17.02 16.55 7.33
N ARG A 116 17.53 17.71 6.89
CA ARG A 116 18.93 17.88 6.44
C ARG A 116 19.97 17.61 7.54
N LYS A 117 19.57 17.61 8.82
CA LYS A 117 20.44 17.18 9.93
C LYS A 117 20.85 15.70 9.81
N LYS A 118 20.06 14.87 9.11
CA LYS A 118 20.40 13.49 8.79
C LYS A 118 21.27 13.48 7.53
N LYS A 119 22.60 13.47 7.70
CA LYS A 119 23.59 13.62 6.60
C LYS A 119 23.34 12.72 5.39
N ASN A 120 22.92 11.47 5.61
CA ASN A 120 22.78 10.47 4.54
C ASN A 120 21.36 10.34 3.98
N LEU A 121 20.36 10.95 4.63
CA LEU A 121 18.96 10.83 4.22
C LEU A 121 18.77 11.46 2.84
N ARG A 122 18.29 10.69 1.86
CA ARG A 122 17.91 11.25 0.55
C ARG A 122 16.54 11.88 0.66
N ILE A 123 16.47 13.17 0.37
CA ILE A 123 15.23 13.92 0.38
C ILE A 123 14.90 14.25 -1.07
N LEU A 124 13.79 13.72 -1.58
CA LEU A 124 13.34 13.95 -2.95
C LEU A 124 12.05 14.77 -2.94
N ALA A 125 11.99 15.76 -3.81
CA ALA A 125 10.76 16.47 -4.15
C ALA A 125 10.31 16.10 -5.56
N LEU A 126 9.03 15.77 -5.70
CA LEU A 126 8.39 15.53 -6.99
C LEU A 126 7.10 16.35 -7.06
N PRO A 127 7.20 17.65 -7.44
CA PRO A 127 6.07 18.57 -7.42
C PRO A 127 4.85 18.04 -8.18
N GLN A 128 3.67 18.24 -7.58
CA GLN A 128 2.37 17.92 -8.16
C GLN A 128 1.44 19.12 -8.03
N THR A 129 0.55 19.31 -9.00
CA THR A 129 -0.56 20.27 -8.89
C THR A 129 -1.61 19.77 -7.91
N GLU A 130 -2.40 20.68 -7.32
CA GLU A 130 -3.53 20.29 -6.46
C GLU A 130 -4.50 19.35 -7.19
N GLU A 131 -4.74 19.56 -8.48
CA GLU A 131 -5.56 18.66 -9.30
C GLU A 131 -4.96 17.25 -9.37
N GLN A 132 -3.64 17.12 -9.56
CA GLN A 132 -2.97 15.82 -9.55
C GLN A 132 -3.07 15.13 -8.20
N ILE A 133 -2.92 15.88 -7.11
CA ILE A 133 -3.03 15.39 -5.74
C ILE A 133 -4.47 14.93 -5.43
N ASN A 134 -5.47 15.73 -5.81
CA ASN A 134 -6.88 15.48 -5.48
C ASN A 134 -7.50 14.35 -6.32
N ARG A 135 -6.99 14.09 -7.52
CA ARG A 135 -7.45 12.96 -8.35
C ARG A 135 -7.14 11.59 -7.73
N GLY A 136 -6.13 11.48 -6.84
CA GLY A 136 -5.74 10.19 -6.26
C GLY A 136 -5.28 9.17 -7.32
N PHE A 137 -4.75 9.68 -8.44
CA PHE A 137 -4.13 8.91 -9.52
C PHE A 137 -3.22 9.84 -10.32
N ALA A 138 -1.92 9.87 -10.00
CA ALA A 138 -0.96 10.59 -10.83
C ALA A 138 -0.85 9.89 -12.19
N GLN A 139 -0.81 10.64 -13.31
CA GLN A 139 -0.57 10.08 -14.64
C GLN A 139 0.67 9.17 -14.60
N ARG A 140 0.44 7.86 -14.57
CA ARG A 140 1.52 6.87 -14.59
C ARG A 140 2.00 6.73 -16.03
N CYS A 141 3.23 6.26 -16.20
CA CYS A 141 3.64 5.72 -17.49
C CYS A 141 2.59 4.69 -17.91
N ARG A 142 1.98 4.86 -19.09
CA ARG A 142 0.91 3.96 -19.57
C ARG A 142 1.37 2.51 -19.73
N LEU A 143 2.68 2.29 -19.78
CA LEU A 143 3.31 1.00 -20.03
C LEU A 143 4.20 0.60 -18.84
N ASP A 144 4.10 -0.67 -18.45
CA ASP A 144 5.01 -1.36 -17.54
C ASP A 144 5.93 -2.27 -18.37
N VAL A 145 7.24 -2.18 -18.12
CA VAL A 145 8.27 -2.89 -18.88
C VAL A 145 9.06 -3.79 -17.94
N LYS A 146 9.07 -5.10 -18.22
CA LYS A 146 9.82 -6.09 -17.44
C LYS A 146 10.92 -6.72 -18.28
N ARG A 147 12.15 -6.67 -17.78
CA ARG A 147 13.29 -7.34 -18.42
C ARG A 147 13.17 -8.85 -18.29
N VAL A 148 13.43 -9.56 -19.38
CA VAL A 148 13.65 -11.01 -19.42
C VAL A 148 15.01 -11.30 -20.08
N ALA A 149 15.51 -12.53 -19.97
CA ALA A 149 16.72 -12.91 -20.68
C ALA A 149 16.50 -12.75 -22.20
N GLY A 150 17.34 -11.95 -22.86
CA GLY A 150 17.24 -11.69 -24.31
C GLY A 150 16.21 -10.66 -24.75
N GLY A 151 15.48 -9.99 -23.84
CA GLY A 151 14.48 -8.98 -24.25
C GLY A 151 13.69 -8.35 -23.11
N PHE A 152 12.48 -7.89 -23.43
CA PHE A 152 11.55 -7.26 -22.49
C PHE A 152 10.10 -7.64 -22.79
N LEU A 153 9.28 -7.71 -21.75
CA LEU A 153 7.83 -7.78 -21.82
C LEU A 153 7.27 -6.37 -21.61
N VAL A 154 6.22 -6.02 -22.34
CA VAL A 154 5.50 -4.75 -22.19
C VAL A 154 4.03 -5.04 -21.97
N GLN A 155 3.45 -4.39 -20.96
CA GLN A 155 2.01 -4.42 -20.69
C GLN A 155 1.53 -3.01 -20.36
N THR A 156 0.22 -2.78 -20.36
CA THR A 156 -0.34 -1.57 -19.77
C THR A 156 -0.18 -1.61 -18.26
N CYS A 157 0.03 -0.47 -17.62
CA CYS A 157 0.02 -0.41 -16.16
C CYS A 157 -1.35 -0.83 -15.61
N ASP A 158 -1.34 -1.41 -14.42
CA ASP A 158 -2.56 -1.58 -13.64
C ASP A 158 -2.98 -0.20 -13.14
N GLU A 159 -3.83 0.45 -13.92
CA GLU A 159 -4.35 1.80 -13.69
C GLU A 159 -5.80 1.80 -13.20
N HIS A 160 -6.38 0.63 -12.96
CA HIS A 160 -7.83 0.50 -12.75
C HIS A 160 -8.30 1.37 -11.57
N PRO A 161 -9.05 2.46 -11.82
CA PRO A 161 -9.48 3.35 -10.76
C PRO A 161 -10.47 2.61 -9.87
N LEU A 162 -10.17 2.53 -8.58
CA LEU A 162 -11.04 1.85 -7.62
C LEU A 162 -12.32 2.65 -7.40
N GLY A 163 -13.33 2.34 -8.22
CA GLY A 163 -14.65 2.97 -8.24
C GLY A 163 -15.51 2.49 -9.42
N GLU A 164 -14.89 1.96 -10.48
CA GLU A 164 -15.60 1.42 -11.66
C GLU A 164 -15.83 -0.10 -11.60
N GLU A 165 -15.11 -0.82 -10.73
CA GLU A 165 -15.27 -2.26 -10.59
C GLU A 165 -16.61 -2.61 -9.93
N PRO A 166 -17.36 -3.59 -10.47
CA PRO A 166 -18.57 -4.08 -9.83
C PRO A 166 -18.22 -4.71 -8.48
N ARG A 167 -18.51 -4.00 -7.39
CA ARG A 167 -18.39 -4.50 -6.02
C ARG A 167 -19.70 -5.15 -5.63
N ARG A 168 -19.69 -6.47 -5.54
CA ARG A 168 -20.84 -7.24 -5.10
C ARG A 168 -20.60 -7.78 -3.70
N VAL A 169 -21.43 -7.37 -2.75
CA VAL A 169 -21.50 -8.06 -1.45
C VAL A 169 -22.11 -9.43 -1.70
N VAL A 170 -21.32 -10.47 -1.44
CA VAL A 170 -21.67 -11.88 -1.74
C VAL A 170 -21.98 -12.68 -0.47
N SER A 171 -21.63 -12.16 0.69
CA SER A 171 -22.03 -12.69 1.99
C SER A 171 -23.47 -12.32 2.35
N GLN A 172 -24.04 -13.04 3.33
CA GLN A 172 -25.34 -12.71 3.92
C GLN A 172 -25.28 -11.42 4.75
N ARG A 173 -24.19 -11.23 5.52
CA ARG A 173 -23.96 -9.99 6.28
C ARG A 173 -23.46 -8.89 5.33
N GLN A 174 -24.04 -7.70 5.48
CA GLN A 174 -23.53 -6.48 4.85
C GLN A 174 -22.38 -5.87 5.67
N PRO A 175 -21.31 -5.36 5.03
CA PRO A 175 -20.27 -4.63 5.74
C PRO A 175 -20.83 -3.32 6.33
N THR A 176 -20.28 -2.87 7.45
CA THR A 176 -20.55 -1.52 7.96
C THR A 176 -19.88 -0.47 7.07
N LEU A 177 -20.23 0.82 7.25
CA LEU A 177 -19.57 1.90 6.51
C LEU A 177 -18.06 1.96 6.82
N ASP A 178 -17.67 1.75 8.09
CA ASP A 178 -16.27 1.73 8.50
C ASP A 178 -15.52 0.56 7.85
N GLU A 179 -16.11 -0.63 7.87
CA GLU A 179 -15.55 -1.80 7.19
C GLU A 179 -15.43 -1.58 5.69
N LEU A 180 -16.45 -1.02 5.04
CA LEU A 180 -16.40 -0.72 3.61
C LEU A 180 -15.29 0.27 3.29
N THR A 181 -15.13 1.31 4.11
CA THR A 181 -14.08 2.32 3.96
C THR A 181 -12.70 1.67 4.09
N ASP A 182 -12.49 0.83 5.11
CA ASP A 182 -11.24 0.10 5.30
C ASP A 182 -11.00 -0.95 4.20
N LEU A 183 -12.03 -1.61 3.67
CA LEU A 183 -11.91 -2.59 2.58
C LEU A 183 -11.44 -1.92 1.30
N VAL A 184 -11.98 -0.74 0.96
CA VAL A 184 -11.54 0.04 -0.21
C VAL A 184 -10.10 0.51 -0.04
N PHE A 185 -9.72 0.94 1.16
CA PHE A 185 -8.33 1.27 1.49
C PHE A 185 -7.41 0.04 1.35
N ALA A 186 -7.78 -1.11 1.92
CA ALA A 186 -7.00 -2.34 1.85
C ALA A 186 -6.88 -2.86 0.41
N TRP A 187 -7.92 -2.69 -0.40
CA TRP A 187 -7.93 -3.06 -1.82
C TRP A 187 -6.96 -2.20 -2.64
N LYS A 188 -6.92 -0.88 -2.39
CA LYS A 188 -5.87 0.02 -2.93
C LYS A 188 -4.48 -0.41 -2.51
N ALA A 189 -4.32 -0.77 -1.23
CA ALA A 189 -3.03 -1.15 -0.68
C ALA A 189 -2.50 -2.47 -1.25
N VAL A 190 -3.34 -3.51 -1.36
CA VAL A 190 -2.90 -4.86 -1.76
C VAL A 190 -2.34 -4.91 -3.18
N LYS A 191 -2.82 -4.04 -4.06
CA LYS A 191 -2.29 -3.82 -5.43
C LYS A 191 -0.80 -3.48 -5.47
N HIS A 192 -0.25 -2.91 -4.39
CA HIS A 192 1.16 -2.52 -4.31
C HIS A 192 2.05 -3.57 -3.65
N VAL A 193 1.48 -4.68 -3.19
CA VAL A 193 2.21 -5.77 -2.53
C VAL A 193 2.51 -6.87 -3.55
N ARG A 194 3.69 -7.48 -3.48
CA ARG A 194 4.05 -8.61 -4.36
C ARG A 194 3.21 -9.83 -4.05
N SER A 195 2.79 -10.56 -5.07
CA SER A 195 1.84 -11.67 -4.95
C SER A 195 2.46 -13.00 -4.53
N ASN A 196 1.71 -13.92 -3.90
CA ASN A 196 0.35 -13.72 -3.37
C ASN A 196 0.36 -12.73 -2.21
N ALA A 197 -0.56 -11.77 -2.25
CA ALA A 197 -0.59 -10.65 -1.34
C ALA A 197 -1.84 -10.63 -0.47
N ILE A 198 -1.63 -10.45 0.82
CA ILE A 198 -2.68 -10.22 1.82
C ILE A 198 -2.36 -8.94 2.57
N VAL A 199 -3.34 -8.03 2.63
CA VAL A 199 -3.28 -6.83 3.46
C VAL A 199 -4.40 -6.86 4.47
N ILE A 200 -4.04 -6.70 5.74
CA ILE A 200 -4.99 -6.46 6.84
C ILE A 200 -4.94 -4.96 7.16
N ALA A 201 -6.11 -4.33 7.17
CA ALA A 201 -6.25 -2.91 7.48
C ALA A 201 -7.28 -2.67 8.58
N ARG A 202 -7.09 -1.56 9.30
CA ARG A 202 -8.05 -1.05 10.29
C ARG A 202 -7.86 0.46 10.47
N GLY A 203 -8.94 1.24 10.44
CA GLY A 203 -8.91 2.68 10.66
C GLY A 203 -8.05 3.43 9.63
N LEU A 204 -8.15 3.02 8.37
CA LEU A 204 -7.37 3.49 7.22
C LEU A 204 -5.86 3.36 7.39
N ALA A 205 -5.41 2.29 8.07
CA ALA A 205 -4.01 1.96 8.22
C ALA A 205 -3.79 0.46 7.99
N VAL A 206 -2.70 0.13 7.31
CA VAL A 206 -2.21 -1.24 7.21
C VAL A 206 -1.67 -1.67 8.57
N VAL A 207 -2.19 -2.79 9.08
CA VAL A 207 -1.74 -3.38 10.35
C VAL A 207 -1.01 -4.70 10.16
N GLY A 208 -1.18 -5.37 9.02
CA GLY A 208 -0.43 -6.59 8.69
C GLY A 208 -0.35 -6.84 7.19
N VAL A 209 0.80 -7.33 6.74
CA VAL A 209 1.05 -7.62 5.32
C VAL A 209 1.69 -9.00 5.17
N GLY A 210 1.09 -9.82 4.31
CA GLY A 210 1.66 -11.06 3.82
C GLY A 210 2.06 -10.90 2.37
N ALA A 211 3.35 -10.64 2.12
CA ALA A 211 3.85 -10.32 0.78
C ALA A 211 4.62 -11.50 0.17
N GLY A 212 4.45 -11.72 -1.13
CA GLY A 212 5.34 -12.50 -1.98
C GLY A 212 5.31 -14.01 -1.73
N GLN A 213 4.22 -14.56 -1.20
CA GLN A 213 4.15 -15.99 -0.87
C GLN A 213 3.66 -16.84 -2.04
N MET A 214 4.23 -18.03 -2.21
CA MET A 214 3.81 -19.01 -3.21
C MET A 214 2.43 -19.59 -2.87
N SER A 215 2.13 -19.72 -1.58
CA SER A 215 0.86 -20.18 -1.04
C SER A 215 0.08 -19.01 -0.44
N ARG A 216 -1.23 -18.98 -0.66
CA ARG A 216 -2.07 -17.89 -0.15
C ARG A 216 -2.35 -17.99 1.34
N VAL A 217 -2.51 -19.21 1.85
CA VAL A 217 -2.75 -19.38 3.29
C VAL A 217 -1.52 -18.91 4.07
N ASP A 218 -0.31 -19.14 3.57
CA ASP A 218 0.94 -18.63 4.15
C ASP A 218 0.98 -17.10 4.15
N ALA A 219 0.48 -16.45 3.09
CA ALA A 219 0.33 -14.99 3.06
C ALA A 219 -0.66 -14.51 4.13
N VAL A 220 -1.79 -15.21 4.33
CA VAL A 220 -2.74 -14.85 5.39
C VAL A 220 -2.11 -15.02 6.76
N GLU A 221 -1.48 -16.15 7.03
CA GLU A 221 -0.83 -16.44 8.32
C GLU A 221 0.26 -15.42 8.63
N LEU A 222 1.06 -15.04 7.63
CA LEU A 222 2.06 -13.99 7.77
C LEU A 222 1.43 -12.64 8.11
N ALA A 223 0.37 -12.24 7.39
CA ALA A 223 -0.33 -10.97 7.63
C ALA A 223 -0.96 -10.94 9.02
N VAL A 224 -1.64 -12.02 9.42
CA VAL A 224 -2.24 -12.19 10.75
C VAL A 224 -1.18 -12.10 11.84
N ARG A 225 -0.06 -12.81 11.70
CA ARG A 225 1.05 -12.78 12.66
C ARG A 225 1.63 -11.38 12.78
N LYS A 226 1.81 -10.67 11.68
CA LYS A 226 2.31 -9.28 11.66
C LYS A 226 1.33 -8.31 12.32
N ALA A 227 0.02 -8.50 12.10
CA ALA A 227 -1.01 -7.69 12.72
C ALA A 227 -1.13 -7.92 14.24
N GLY A 228 -1.02 -9.17 14.69
CA GLY A 228 -1.27 -9.53 16.09
C GLY A 228 -2.69 -9.11 16.51
N ASP A 229 -2.83 -8.57 17.71
CA ASP A 229 -4.14 -8.14 18.26
C ASP A 229 -4.80 -7.02 17.43
N ARG A 230 -4.02 -6.29 16.63
CA ARG A 230 -4.56 -5.24 15.74
C ARG A 230 -5.41 -5.81 14.60
N ALA A 231 -5.31 -7.11 14.31
CA ALA A 231 -6.17 -7.80 13.35
C ALA A 231 -7.64 -7.85 13.79
N VAL A 232 -7.90 -7.87 15.11
CA VAL A 232 -9.25 -8.01 15.64
C VAL A 232 -10.09 -6.78 15.26
N GLY A 233 -11.24 -7.02 14.61
CA GLY A 233 -12.09 -5.93 14.10
C GLY A 233 -11.55 -5.26 12.84
N GLY A 234 -10.45 -5.76 12.26
CA GLY A 234 -9.92 -5.31 10.99
C GLY A 234 -10.56 -6.01 9.79
N VAL A 235 -10.17 -5.55 8.61
CA VAL A 235 -10.60 -6.11 7.32
C VAL A 235 -9.42 -6.67 6.56
N LEU A 236 -9.69 -7.57 5.61
CA LEU A 236 -8.65 -8.21 4.80
C LEU A 236 -8.91 -7.99 3.30
N ALA A 237 -7.87 -7.62 2.56
CA ALA A 237 -7.85 -7.63 1.11
C ALA A 237 -6.88 -8.71 0.58
N SER A 238 -7.31 -9.43 -0.45
CA SER A 238 -6.51 -10.44 -1.15
C SER A 238 -6.42 -10.08 -2.63
N ASP A 239 -5.21 -9.87 -3.16
CA ASP A 239 -4.97 -9.44 -4.55
C ASP A 239 -5.63 -10.32 -5.62
N ALA A 240 -5.84 -11.60 -5.30
CA ALA A 240 -6.47 -12.59 -6.15
C ALA A 240 -7.58 -13.36 -5.38
N PHE A 241 -8.22 -14.37 -6.00
CA PHE A 241 -9.25 -15.17 -5.33
C PHE A 241 -8.68 -16.22 -4.37
N PHE A 242 -9.38 -16.55 -3.28
CA PHE A 242 -8.99 -17.67 -2.40
C PHE A 242 -9.22 -19.03 -3.10
N PRO A 243 -8.22 -19.92 -3.18
CA PRO A 243 -8.40 -21.22 -3.84
C PRO A 243 -9.11 -22.24 -2.94
N LYS A 244 -9.08 -22.04 -1.62
CA LYS A 244 -9.64 -22.90 -0.57
C LYS A 244 -10.16 -22.05 0.60
N PRO A 245 -11.02 -22.60 1.48
CA PRO A 245 -11.53 -21.88 2.65
C PRO A 245 -10.47 -21.57 3.72
N ASP A 246 -9.37 -22.34 3.78
CA ASP A 246 -8.32 -22.27 4.80
C ASP A 246 -7.80 -20.85 5.09
N GLY A 247 -7.48 -20.07 4.05
CA GLY A 247 -7.04 -18.69 4.20
C GLY A 247 -8.10 -17.79 4.84
N VAL A 248 -9.37 -17.94 4.45
CA VAL A 248 -10.45 -17.14 5.04
C VAL A 248 -10.73 -17.59 6.47
N GLU A 249 -10.72 -18.89 6.75
CA GLU A 249 -10.89 -19.42 8.11
C GLU A 249 -9.80 -18.92 9.06
N ALA A 250 -8.54 -18.90 8.61
CA ALA A 250 -7.42 -18.32 9.36
C ALA A 250 -7.63 -16.84 9.68
N ALA A 251 -8.07 -16.05 8.69
CA ALA A 251 -8.38 -14.63 8.87
C ALA A 251 -9.53 -14.41 9.87
N VAL A 252 -10.60 -15.20 9.75
CA VAL A 252 -11.76 -15.12 10.66
C VAL A 252 -11.37 -15.48 12.09
N LYS A 253 -10.54 -16.51 12.28
CA LYS A 253 -10.00 -16.90 13.59
C LYS A 253 -9.17 -15.77 14.23
N ALA A 254 -8.49 -14.96 13.42
CA ALA A 254 -7.75 -13.78 13.86
C ALA A 254 -8.65 -12.55 14.17
N GLY A 255 -9.97 -12.68 14.04
CA GLY A 255 -10.92 -11.61 14.35
C GLY A 255 -11.20 -10.65 13.19
N ILE A 256 -10.82 -11.00 11.96
CA ILE A 256 -11.19 -10.23 10.77
C ILE A 256 -12.70 -10.27 10.58
N THR A 257 -13.30 -9.10 10.32
CA THR A 257 -14.77 -8.97 10.23
C THR A 257 -15.29 -8.90 8.80
N ALA A 258 -14.45 -8.46 7.86
CA ALA A 258 -14.80 -8.38 6.44
C ALA A 258 -13.62 -8.68 5.51
N VAL A 259 -13.92 -9.23 4.33
CA VAL A 259 -12.93 -9.63 3.31
C VAL A 259 -13.29 -9.07 1.94
N ILE A 260 -12.31 -8.57 1.19
CA ILE A 260 -12.46 -8.19 -0.23
C ILE A 260 -11.48 -8.99 -1.09
N GLN A 261 -12.00 -9.55 -2.18
CA GLN A 261 -11.23 -10.34 -3.14
C GLN A 261 -11.88 -10.25 -4.53
N PRO A 262 -11.26 -10.74 -5.61
CA PRO A 262 -11.89 -10.79 -6.93
C PRO A 262 -13.09 -11.75 -7.02
N GLY A 263 -12.99 -12.92 -6.37
CA GLY A 263 -13.85 -14.07 -6.68
C GLY A 263 -13.48 -14.75 -8.01
N GLY A 264 -14.28 -15.72 -8.43
CA GLY A 264 -14.05 -16.52 -9.65
C GLY A 264 -13.40 -17.88 -9.39
N SER A 265 -13.37 -18.35 -8.14
CA SER A 265 -12.94 -19.71 -7.83
C SER A 265 -14.07 -20.70 -8.10
N ILE A 266 -13.73 -21.89 -8.60
CA ILE A 266 -14.68 -23.02 -8.63
C ILE A 266 -15.16 -23.43 -7.23
N ARG A 267 -14.48 -22.97 -6.16
CA ARG A 267 -14.81 -23.24 -4.75
C ARG A 267 -15.34 -22.01 -4.01
N ASP A 268 -15.79 -20.97 -4.72
CA ASP A 268 -16.34 -19.76 -4.09
C ASP A 268 -17.49 -20.09 -3.11
N ASP A 269 -18.34 -21.08 -3.42
CA ASP A 269 -19.42 -21.51 -2.53
C ASP A 269 -18.92 -22.12 -1.20
N GLU A 270 -17.77 -22.80 -1.20
CA GLU A 270 -17.15 -23.30 0.03
C GLU A 270 -16.61 -22.15 0.88
N ILE A 271 -15.99 -21.17 0.24
CA ILE A 271 -15.43 -19.98 0.90
C ILE A 271 -16.55 -19.12 1.49
N LEU A 272 -17.62 -18.89 0.73
CA LEU A 272 -18.79 -18.13 1.21
C LEU A 272 -19.49 -18.82 2.37
N ARG A 273 -19.56 -20.16 2.38
CA ARG A 273 -20.07 -20.91 3.53
C ARG A 273 -19.22 -20.65 4.78
N ALA A 274 -17.90 -20.64 4.67
CA ALA A 274 -17.02 -20.33 5.79
C ALA A 274 -17.23 -18.88 6.31
N VAL A 275 -17.32 -17.90 5.41
CA VAL A 275 -17.61 -16.49 5.77
C VAL A 275 -18.95 -16.35 6.50
N ASN A 276 -20.02 -16.92 5.92
CA ASN A 276 -21.38 -16.79 6.45
C ASN A 276 -21.54 -17.52 7.79
N LYS A 277 -20.91 -18.69 7.96
CA LYS A 277 -20.89 -19.44 9.22
C LYS A 277 -20.39 -18.59 10.41
N HIS A 278 -19.50 -17.65 10.15
CA HIS A 278 -18.92 -16.77 11.16
C HIS A 278 -19.51 -15.35 11.15
N HIS A 279 -20.63 -15.14 10.46
CA HIS A 279 -21.28 -13.83 10.32
C HIS A 279 -20.30 -12.73 9.87
N ARG A 280 -19.44 -13.03 8.89
CA ARG A 280 -18.50 -12.07 8.31
C ARG A 280 -19.02 -11.52 6.99
N ALA A 281 -18.48 -10.38 6.57
CA ALA A 281 -18.81 -9.77 5.28
C ALA A 281 -17.77 -10.16 4.21
N MET A 282 -18.20 -10.32 2.96
CA MET A 282 -17.31 -10.56 1.83
C MET A 282 -17.78 -9.80 0.57
N ILE A 283 -16.84 -9.15 -0.10
CA ILE A 283 -17.04 -8.44 -1.36
C ILE A 283 -16.23 -9.13 -2.47
N PHE A 284 -16.89 -9.37 -3.61
CA PHE A 284 -16.23 -9.73 -4.87
C PHE A 284 -16.11 -8.50 -5.77
N THR A 285 -14.94 -8.29 -6.36
CA THR A 285 -14.66 -7.19 -7.29
C THR A 285 -14.63 -7.62 -8.76
N GLY A 286 -14.42 -8.90 -9.03
CA GLY A 286 -14.20 -9.43 -10.39
C GLY A 286 -12.87 -9.03 -11.03
N HIS A 287 -11.99 -8.32 -10.31
CA HIS A 287 -10.72 -7.82 -10.83
C HIS A 287 -9.55 -8.25 -9.95
N ARG A 288 -8.42 -8.58 -10.58
CA ARG A 288 -7.26 -9.21 -9.93
C ARG A 288 -6.00 -8.36 -10.12
N HIS A 289 -5.32 -8.03 -9.03
CA HIS A 289 -4.13 -7.16 -9.01
C HIS A 289 -2.83 -7.95 -8.80
N PHE A 290 -2.52 -8.93 -9.67
CA PHE A 290 -1.29 -9.73 -9.54
C PHE A 290 -0.04 -8.90 -9.82
N LYS A 291 0.97 -9.01 -8.95
CA LYS A 291 2.25 -8.30 -9.07
C LYS A 291 3.45 -9.19 -8.76
N HIS A 292 4.34 -9.33 -9.74
CA HIS A 292 5.65 -9.98 -9.64
C HIS A 292 6.75 -8.94 -9.72
#